data_AF-A0A2T1GNU0-F1
#
_entry.id   AF-A0A2T1GNU0-F1
#
_cell.length_a   1.000
_cell.length_b   1.000
_cell.length_c   1.000
_cell.angle_alpha   90.00
_cell.angle_beta   90.00
_cell.angle_gamma   90.00
#
_symmetry.space_group_name_H-M   'P 1'
#
loop_
_entity.id
_entity.type
_entity.pdbx_description
1 polymer ?
#
loop_
_entity_poly.entity_id
_entity_poly.type
_entity_poly.pdbx_seq_one_letter_code
_entity_poly.pdbx_strand_id
1 'polypeptide(L)'
;MKIRASRSPGKSGSLCQFTQLKTAKDGSICEYPAIDRERNPETIEDWYWHYTYKVKNPQGKFVTHTKTVPRRKVPTVRDLIAQNTSVAGILEYLLSSS
;
A
#
# COMPACT_ATOMS: atom_id res chain seq x y z
N MET A 1 0.65 -8.92 -10.69
CA MET A 1 0.58 -7.71 -11.55
C MET A 1 0.34 -6.50 -10.66
N LYS A 2 1.13 -5.42 -10.76
CA LYS A 2 1.01 -4.27 -9.84
C LYS A 2 0.07 -3.23 -10.47
N ILE A 3 -1.21 -3.25 -10.08
CA ILE A 3 -2.20 -2.27 -10.58
C ILE A 3 -1.84 -0.92 -9.96
N ARG A 4 -1.38 0.01 -10.79
CA ARG A 4 -1.00 1.36 -10.36
C ARG A 4 -2.24 2.25 -10.50
N ALA A 5 -2.77 2.76 -9.38
CA ALA A 5 -3.78 3.80 -9.40
C ALA A 5 -3.26 5.04 -10.15
N SER A 6 -4.15 5.77 -10.84
CA SER A 6 -3.86 6.99 -11.58
C SER A 6 -3.17 8.04 -10.70
N ARG A 7 -2.06 8.59 -11.17
CA ARG A 7 -1.26 9.58 -10.42
C ARG A 7 -1.86 10.98 -10.60
N SER A 8 -2.47 11.51 -9.55
CA SER A 8 -2.73 12.94 -9.40
C SER A 8 -1.49 13.64 -8.82
N PRO A 9 -0.88 14.62 -9.52
CA PRO A 9 0.22 15.43 -8.98
C PRO A 9 -0.23 16.15 -7.71
N GLY A 10 0.63 16.20 -6.69
CA GLY A 10 0.37 16.95 -5.46
C GLY A 10 -0.10 16.12 -4.26
N LYS A 11 -0.39 14.82 -4.41
CA LYS A 11 -0.72 13.95 -3.28
C LYS A 11 0.52 13.39 -2.60
N SER A 12 0.49 13.29 -1.28
CA SER A 12 1.55 12.82 -0.40
C SER A 12 2.09 11.42 -0.72
N GLY A 13 1.34 10.62 -1.46
CA GLY A 13 1.77 9.31 -1.93
C GLY A 13 0.60 8.56 -2.57
N SER A 14 0.71 7.24 -2.63
CA SER A 14 -0.33 6.37 -3.17
C SER A 14 -0.41 5.07 -2.40
N LEU A 15 -1.62 4.61 -2.13
CA LEU A 15 -1.88 3.24 -1.68
C LEU A 15 -1.82 2.30 -2.89
N CYS A 16 -1.12 1.19 -2.74
CA CYS A 16 -0.97 0.18 -3.78
C CYS A 16 -1.35 -1.18 -3.24
N GLN A 17 -2.11 -1.91 -4.05
CA GLN A 17 -2.50 -3.29 -3.79
C GLN A 17 -1.42 -4.24 -4.28
N PHE A 18 -1.25 -5.35 -3.56
CA PHE A 18 -0.43 -6.46 -4.02
C PHE A 18 -0.90 -7.77 -3.40
N THR A 19 -0.43 -8.84 -4.03
CA THR A 19 -0.54 -10.21 -3.55
C THR A 19 0.87 -10.77 -3.34
N GLN A 20 0.97 -11.82 -2.54
CA GLN A 20 2.22 -12.52 -2.28
C GLN A 20 2.09 -13.97 -2.69
N LEU A 21 2.91 -14.40 -3.65
CA LEU A 21 3.05 -15.81 -3.98
C LEU A 21 3.94 -16.49 -2.94
N LYS A 22 3.51 -17.62 -2.42
CA LYS A 22 4.30 -18.49 -1.54
C LYS A 22 4.19 -19.92 -2.01
N THR A 23 5.32 -20.62 -2.00
CA THR A 23 5.36 -22.06 -2.23
C THR A 23 5.06 -22.78 -0.91
N ALA A 24 4.03 -23.62 -0.90
CA ALA A 24 3.69 -24.48 0.22
C ALA A 24 4.64 -25.68 0.32
N LYS A 25 4.59 -26.39 1.45
CA LYS A 25 5.48 -27.54 1.74
C LYS A 25 5.28 -28.71 0.77
N ASP A 26 4.10 -28.80 0.16
CA ASP A 26 3.75 -29.79 -0.87
C ASP A 26 4.22 -29.40 -2.29
N GLY A 27 4.90 -28.25 -2.43
CA GLY A 27 5.37 -27.73 -3.72
C GLY A 27 4.33 -26.91 -4.49
N SER A 28 3.10 -26.80 -4.01
CA SER A 28 2.08 -25.97 -4.64
C SER A 28 2.38 -24.47 -4.45
N ILE A 29 2.01 -23.63 -5.42
CA ILE A 29 2.14 -22.17 -5.31
C ILE A 29 0.78 -21.59 -4.94
N CYS A 30 0.71 -20.92 -3.78
CA CYS A 30 -0.49 -20.26 -3.30
C CYS A 30 -0.30 -18.74 -3.32
N GLU A 31 -1.33 -18.02 -3.75
CA GLU A 31 -1.35 -16.56 -3.73
C GLU A 31 -2.08 -16.05 -2.48
N TYR A 32 -1.42 -15.13 -1.76
CA TYR A 32 -1.95 -14.53 -0.56
C TYR A 32 -2.31 -13.05 -0.79
N PRO A 33 -3.41 -12.54 -0.22
CA PRO A 33 -4.36 -13.25 0.63
C PRO A 33 -5.08 -14.37 -0.10
N ALA A 34 -5.20 -15.53 0.56
CA ALA A 34 -5.92 -16.67 0.00
C ALA A 34 -7.40 -16.35 0.05
N ILE A 35 -8.04 -16.34 -1.11
CA ILE A 35 -9.47 -16.11 -1.25
C ILE A 35 -10.02 -17.16 -2.24
N ASP A 36 -11.28 -17.54 -2.03
CA ASP A 36 -12.02 -18.54 -2.80
C ASP A 36 -12.85 -17.94 -3.94
N ARG A 37 -12.77 -16.62 -4.12
CA ARG A 37 -13.53 -15.83 -5.10
C ARG A 37 -12.62 -14.97 -5.97
N GLU A 38 -13.20 -14.34 -6.99
CA GLU A 38 -12.51 -13.33 -7.78
C GLU A 38 -12.20 -12.07 -6.95
N ARG A 39 -10.99 -11.52 -7.09
CA ARG A 39 -10.54 -10.34 -6.34
C ARG A 39 -11.26 -9.09 -6.83
N ASN A 40 -11.89 -8.37 -5.91
CA ASN A 40 -12.44 -7.06 -6.20
C ASN A 40 -11.40 -5.96 -5.86
N PRO A 41 -11.05 -5.06 -6.81
CA PRO A 41 -10.17 -3.93 -6.54
C PRO A 41 -10.65 -2.97 -5.44
N GLU A 42 -11.92 -2.97 -5.07
CA GLU A 42 -12.45 -2.09 -4.03
C GLU A 42 -12.46 -2.74 -2.64
N THR A 43 -12.43 -4.07 -2.57
CA THR A 43 -12.47 -4.84 -1.33
C THR A 43 -11.08 -4.88 -0.68
N ILE A 44 -10.94 -4.28 0.50
CA ILE A 44 -9.65 -4.12 1.17
C ILE A 44 -9.04 -5.47 1.56
N GLU A 45 -9.89 -6.43 1.93
CA GLU A 45 -9.54 -7.74 2.46
C GLU A 45 -8.90 -8.66 1.43
N ASP A 46 -9.23 -8.46 0.16
CA ASP A 46 -8.74 -9.25 -0.97
C ASP A 46 -7.26 -8.99 -1.28
N TRP A 47 -6.67 -7.95 -0.67
CA TRP A 47 -5.31 -7.48 -0.97
C TRP A 47 -4.44 -7.32 0.28
N TYR A 48 -3.13 -7.38 0.05
CA TYR A 48 -2.18 -6.69 0.89
C TYR A 48 -1.96 -5.26 0.37
N TRP A 49 -1.57 -4.37 1.28
CA TRP A 49 -1.48 -2.95 0.99
C TRP A 49 -0.12 -2.38 1.38
N HIS A 50 0.40 -1.51 0.53
CA HIS A 50 1.55 -0.68 0.87
C HIS A 50 1.33 0.76 0.45
N TYR A 51 1.76 1.68 1.31
CA TYR A 51 1.82 3.09 1.02
C TYR A 51 3.14 3.40 0.32
N THR A 52 3.08 4.05 -0.83
CA THR A 52 4.24 4.41 -1.66
C THR A 52 4.36 5.92 -1.75
N TYR A 53 5.53 6.46 -1.47
CA TYR A 53 5.78 7.91 -1.47
C TYR A 53 7.18 8.22 -2.01
N LYS A 54 7.42 9.48 -2.41
CA LYS A 54 8.72 9.94 -2.89
C LYS A 54 9.31 10.97 -1.94
N VAL A 55 10.59 10.83 -1.64
CA VAL A 55 11.35 11.81 -0.84
C VAL A 55 12.59 12.21 -1.64
N LYS A 56 12.91 13.51 -1.61
CA LYS A 56 14.14 14.01 -2.23
C LYS A 56 15.31 13.66 -1.31
N ASN A 57 16.29 12.92 -1.83
CA ASN A 57 17.49 12.58 -1.09
C ASN A 57 18.47 13.79 -1.04
N PRO A 58 19.55 13.72 -0.22
CA PRO A 58 20.55 14.79 -0.15
C PRO A 58 21.24 15.12 -1.48
N GLN A 59 21.24 14.19 -2.44
CA GLN A 59 21.78 14.38 -3.79
C GLN A 59 20.76 15.03 -4.75
N GLY A 60 19.60 15.46 -4.24
CA GLY A 60 18.55 16.10 -5.00
C GLY A 60 17.67 15.17 -5.86
N LYS A 61 17.86 13.86 -5.77
CA LYS A 61 17.08 12.85 -6.52
C LYS A 61 15.86 12.40 -5.71
N PHE A 62 14.72 12.22 -6.37
CA PHE A 62 13.54 11.64 -5.74
C PHE A 62 13.66 10.11 -5.66
N VAL A 63 13.68 9.59 -4.44
CA VAL A 63 13.71 8.16 -4.15
C VAL A 63 12.31 7.70 -3.77
N THR A 64 11.90 6.54 -4.28
CA THR A 64 10.60 5.95 -3.95
C THR A 64 10.76 5.04 -2.73
N HIS A 65 9.91 5.25 -1.74
CA HIS A 65 9.84 4.44 -0.52
C HIS A 65 8.48 3.75 -0.44
N THR A 66 8.45 2.61 0.25
CA THR A 66 7.23 1.84 0.50
C THR A 66 7.13 1.43 1.95
N LYS A 67 5.94 1.52 2.54
CA LYS A 67 5.63 1.04 3.89
C LYS A 67 4.41 0.13 3.83
N THR A 68 4.47 -1.05 4.43
CA THR A 68 3.32 -1.95 4.55
C THR A 68 2.22 -1.30 5.37
N VAL A 69 0.97 -1.44 4.92
CA VAL A 69 -0.22 -0.88 5.56
C VAL A 69 -1.10 -2.02 6.04
N PRO A 70 -1.37 -2.15 7.35
CA PRO A 70 -2.37 -3.08 7.86
C PRO A 70 -3.74 -2.77 7.28
N ARG A 71 -4.54 -3.79 6.92
CA ARG A 71 -5.86 -3.63 6.28
C ARG A 71 -6.78 -2.66 7.03
N ARG A 72 -6.84 -2.77 8.36
CA ARG A 72 -7.62 -1.88 9.23
C ARG A 72 -7.26 -0.40 9.12
N LYS A 73 -6.04 -0.08 8.71
CA LYS A 73 -5.55 1.31 8.53
C LYS A 73 -5.75 1.84 7.11
N VAL A 74 -6.12 0.98 6.15
CA VAL A 74 -6.27 1.37 4.73
C VAL A 74 -7.31 2.47 4.52
N PRO A 75 -8.52 2.42 5.14
CA PRO A 75 -9.50 3.49 4.98
C PRO A 75 -8.94 4.85 5.44
N THR A 76 -8.36 4.90 6.65
CA THR A 76 -7.79 6.13 7.19
C THR A 76 -6.63 6.66 6.34
N VAL A 77 -5.72 5.79 5.87
CA VAL A 77 -4.63 6.25 4.97
C VAL A 77 -5.19 6.80 3.65
N ARG A 78 -6.27 6.22 3.11
CA ARG A 78 -6.94 6.72 1.91
C ARG A 78 -7.48 8.13 2.15
N ASP A 79 -8.12 8.36 3.30
CA ASP A 79 -8.66 9.67 3.68
C ASP A 79 -7.54 10.70 3.89
N LEU A 80 -6.45 10.34 4.58
CA LEU A 80 -5.29 11.22 4.78
C LEU A 80 -4.64 11.62 3.45
N ILE A 81 -4.54 10.69 2.49
CA ILE A 81 -4.06 10.99 1.13
C ILE A 81 -5.04 11.94 0.40
N ALA A 82 -6.34 11.75 0.56
CA ALA A 82 -7.36 12.60 -0.04
C ALA A 82 -7.35 14.03 0.54
N GLN A 83 -7.10 14.16 1.84
CA GLN A 83 -6.94 15.43 2.57
C GLN A 83 -5.56 16.08 2.38
N ASN A 84 -4.69 15.45 1.58
CA ASN A 84 -3.33 15.93 1.34
C ASN A 84 -2.46 16.05 2.60
N THR A 85 -2.72 15.21 3.61
CA THR A 85 -1.89 15.13 4.83
C THR A 85 -0.45 14.80 4.47
N SER A 86 0.52 15.45 5.09
CA SER A 86 1.93 15.26 4.77
C SER A 86 2.38 13.79 4.86
N VAL A 87 3.42 13.43 4.09
CA VAL A 87 4.06 12.11 4.16
C VAL A 87 4.42 11.74 5.61
N ALA A 88 5.01 12.69 6.35
CA ALA A 88 5.41 12.49 7.73
C ALA A 88 4.22 12.13 8.63
N GLY A 89 3.10 12.85 8.51
CA GLY A 89 1.89 12.56 9.31
C GLY A 89 1.27 11.20 8.98
N ILE A 90 1.26 10.81 7.70
CA ILE A 90 0.78 9.47 7.31
C ILE A 90 1.70 8.38 7.87
N LEU A 91 3.02 8.59 7.87
CA LEU A 91 3.98 7.64 8.43
C LEU A 91 3.85 7.52 9.94
N GLU A 92 3.65 8.62 10.65
CA GLU A 92 3.40 8.65 12.09
C GLU A 92 2.14 7.85 12.44
N TYR A 93 1.04 8.10 11.71
CA TYR A 93 -0.18 7.30 11.84
C TYR A 93 0.04 5.82 11.57
N LEU A 94 0.88 5.46 10.58
CA LEU A 94 1.19 4.06 10.31
C LEU A 94 1.99 3.40 11.44
N LEU A 95 2.87 4.16 12.10
CA LEU A 95 3.71 3.71 13.22
C LEU A 95 2.94 3.61 14.54
N SER A 96 1.85 4.37 14.73
CA SER A 96 1.09 4.32 15.98
C SER A 96 0.44 2.94 16.19
N SER A 97 0.49 2.43 17.42
CA SER A 97 -0.17 1.18 17.80
C SER A 97 -1.65 1.43 18.08
N SER A 98 -2.46 1.73 17.06
CA SER A 98 -3.92 1.60 17.19
C SER A 98 -4.33 0.13 17.13
#